data_AF-A0A6G6Z3V3-F1
#
_entry.id   AF-A0A6G6Z3V3-F1
#
_cell.length_a   1.000
_cell.length_b   1.000
_cell.length_c   1.000
_cell.angle_alpha   90.00
_cell.angle_beta   90.00
_cell.angle_gamma   90.00
#
_symmetry.space_group_name_H-M   'P 1'
#
loop_
_entity.id
_entity.type
_entity.pdbx_description
1 polymer ?
#
loop_
_entity_poly.entity_id
_entity_poly.type
_entity_poly.pdbx_seq_one_letter_code
_entity_poly.pdbx_strand_id
1 'polypeptide(L)'
;MACEIVARDSGAGRTAIAGRGVKHAPIALLTLVAAFLPLRATAFPLGGDQTVLPAGTEFSEEALARPRELFHSEAMGGRKSYLVNLGDLAFNSPSILGGKARQAEMSCGTCHVNGASNPKLFVPGASSRPGTFDTTSLLFNAKTFNSILDPVRIPSLRGARFLAPYGHDGRIGSLRDFVYNVIVNEFSGPKPRDEILDGLVAYINDIEFLPNPKLGPGGRLAAQASVAERRGEHLFFKPFPKQAELSCAGCHVPGATFNDQLRHDVGSGGLVKTPTLLNANFNAPYFHDGRYDSYEQVVEHFDRVFDLDLSTEDTQDLVAYLTAVGDGDRPFEKDGVVLRMKEVLELSSVLEVAIPAADTAVVSLAVTGVGAELRELTERIPDIRNSSIGGKDERLAARAILKDLVLTLRRIDLDVGAGRIDDAMAEYRQFAQLVNFDVPVALKKVEPWSLFNSNVHQSHYTALGRILPVTNAR
;
A
#
# COMPACT_ATOMS: atom_id res chain seq x y z
N MET A 1 17.40 41.90 -37.26
CA MET A 1 18.81 42.27 -37.48
C MET A 1 19.54 41.01 -37.92
N ALA A 2 19.60 40.82 -39.23
CA ALA A 2 20.35 39.77 -39.89
C ALA A 2 21.71 40.35 -40.30
N CYS A 3 22.77 39.58 -40.19
CA CYS A 3 24.09 39.93 -40.73
C CYS A 3 24.47 38.84 -41.75
N GLU A 4 24.21 39.13 -43.02
CA GLU A 4 24.90 38.56 -44.18
C GLU A 4 26.25 39.25 -44.36
N ILE A 5 27.23 38.54 -44.94
CA ILE A 5 28.35 39.00 -45.81
C ILE A 5 29.17 37.73 -46.13
N VAL A 6 29.68 37.38 -47.32
CA VAL A 6 29.66 37.86 -48.71
C VAL A 6 30.18 36.68 -49.58
N ALA A 7 29.76 36.66 -50.84
CA ALA A 7 30.10 35.71 -51.90
C ALA A 7 31.52 35.82 -52.50
N ARG A 8 31.95 34.77 -53.22
CA ARG A 8 32.54 34.77 -54.59
C ARG A 8 32.79 33.31 -55.03
N ASP A 9 32.11 32.80 -56.06
CA ASP A 9 32.42 32.83 -57.51
C ASP A 9 33.71 32.03 -57.82
N SER A 10 33.84 31.10 -58.79
CA SER A 10 33.23 30.85 -60.10
C SER A 10 33.85 29.55 -60.66
N GLY A 11 33.28 28.95 -61.73
CA GLY A 11 34.10 28.17 -62.69
C GLY A 11 33.55 26.81 -63.13
N ALA A 12 32.93 26.80 -64.31
CA ALA A 12 32.45 25.64 -65.06
C ALA A 12 33.58 24.80 -65.70
N GLY A 13 33.29 23.55 -66.07
CA GLY A 13 34.12 22.81 -67.04
C GLY A 13 33.91 21.30 -67.07
N ARG A 14 33.07 20.83 -68.01
CA ARG A 14 32.92 19.43 -68.42
C ARG A 14 34.19 18.90 -69.09
N THR A 15 34.52 17.61 -68.92
CA THR A 15 34.83 16.68 -70.03
C THR A 15 34.89 15.23 -69.56
N ALA A 16 34.34 14.34 -70.38
CA ALA A 16 34.22 12.89 -70.18
C ALA A 16 35.40 12.12 -70.79
N ILE A 17 35.78 10.95 -70.24
CA ILE A 17 36.40 9.83 -70.98
C ILE A 17 35.98 8.48 -70.35
N ALA A 18 35.72 7.51 -71.22
CA ALA A 18 35.07 6.23 -71.01
C ALA A 18 35.99 5.08 -70.53
N GLY A 19 35.35 4.06 -69.92
CA GLY A 19 35.48 2.66 -70.35
C GLY A 19 36.25 1.68 -69.45
N ARG A 20 35.53 0.74 -68.81
CA ARG A 20 35.54 -0.71 -69.11
C ARG A 20 34.76 -1.48 -68.04
N GLY A 21 33.93 -2.42 -68.51
CA GLY A 21 33.00 -3.17 -67.68
C GLY A 21 33.58 -4.42 -67.05
N VAL A 22 32.92 -4.88 -65.99
CA VAL A 22 32.86 -6.26 -65.55
C VAL A 22 31.40 -6.54 -65.20
N LYS A 23 30.77 -7.48 -65.92
CA LYS A 23 29.44 -8.04 -65.63
C LYS A 23 29.52 -8.83 -64.33
N HIS A 24 28.43 -8.96 -63.55
CA HIS A 24 27.96 -10.18 -62.83
C HIS A 24 26.52 -9.92 -62.30
N ALA A 25 25.76 -11.01 -62.14
CA ALA A 25 24.30 -11.21 -62.16
C ALA A 25 23.45 -10.62 -60.99
N PRO A 26 22.09 -10.56 -61.10
CA PRO A 26 21.22 -9.87 -60.17
C PRO A 26 20.81 -10.76 -58.98
N ILE A 27 20.78 -10.20 -57.77
CA ILE A 27 20.17 -10.84 -56.60
C ILE A 27 18.91 -10.05 -56.23
N ALA A 28 17.80 -10.77 -56.20
CA ALA A 28 16.46 -10.28 -55.92
C ALA A 28 16.37 -9.66 -54.51
N LEU A 29 15.74 -8.48 -54.45
CA LEU A 29 15.44 -7.74 -53.22
C LEU A 29 14.21 -8.36 -52.56
N LEU A 30 14.42 -9.17 -51.52
CA LEU A 30 13.36 -9.64 -50.61
C LEU A 30 13.16 -8.58 -49.52
N THR A 31 12.09 -7.79 -49.65
CA THR A 31 11.60 -6.88 -48.61
C THR A 31 11.01 -7.70 -47.46
N LEU A 32 11.76 -7.84 -46.37
CA LEU A 32 11.27 -8.40 -45.11
C LEU A 32 10.57 -7.28 -44.33
N VAL A 33 9.23 -7.30 -44.30
CA VAL A 33 8.42 -6.50 -43.39
C VAL A 33 8.63 -7.08 -41.99
N ALA A 34 9.49 -6.43 -41.19
CA ALA A 34 9.64 -6.77 -39.77
C ALA A 34 8.39 -6.26 -39.03
N ALA A 35 7.50 -7.19 -38.69
CA ALA A 35 6.39 -6.96 -37.79
C ALA A 35 6.92 -6.57 -36.40
N PHE A 36 6.54 -5.38 -35.93
CA PHE A 36 6.68 -4.98 -34.53
C PHE A 36 5.83 -5.91 -33.66
N LEU A 37 6.49 -6.82 -32.92
CA LEU A 37 5.89 -7.49 -31.77
C LEU A 37 5.97 -6.57 -30.54
N PRO A 38 4.94 -6.51 -29.69
CA PRO A 38 4.95 -5.64 -28.51
C PRO A 38 5.87 -6.21 -27.43
N LEU A 39 6.44 -5.29 -26.64
CA LEU A 39 7.24 -5.57 -25.46
C LEU A 39 6.57 -6.64 -24.60
N ARG A 40 7.34 -7.69 -24.29
CA ARG A 40 7.02 -8.61 -23.18
C ARG A 40 6.97 -7.78 -21.90
N ALA A 41 5.82 -7.80 -21.21
CA ALA A 41 5.76 -7.48 -19.80
C ALA A 41 6.55 -8.57 -19.05
N THR A 42 7.84 -8.31 -18.82
CA THR A 42 8.62 -9.07 -17.84
C THR A 42 8.26 -8.52 -16.48
N ALA A 43 7.61 -9.33 -15.65
CA ALA A 43 7.60 -9.11 -14.20
C ALA A 43 9.07 -8.99 -13.77
N PHE A 44 9.48 -7.80 -13.35
CA PHE A 44 10.84 -7.57 -12.87
C PHE A 44 10.97 -8.26 -11.52
N PRO A 45 11.94 -9.17 -11.35
CA PRO A 45 12.20 -9.72 -10.03
C PRO A 45 12.79 -8.61 -9.15
N LEU A 46 12.28 -8.49 -7.91
CA LEU A 46 12.82 -7.64 -6.84
C LEU A 46 14.23 -8.07 -6.36
N GLY A 47 14.95 -8.89 -7.14
CA GLY A 47 16.30 -9.36 -6.86
C GLY A 47 17.15 -9.42 -8.13
N GLY A 48 18.13 -8.52 -8.22
CA GLY A 48 19.12 -8.40 -9.29
C GLY A 48 19.65 -6.97 -9.40
N ASP A 49 20.86 -6.79 -9.95
CA ASP A 49 21.60 -5.51 -10.06
C ASP A 49 20.90 -4.40 -10.88
N GLN A 50 19.63 -4.57 -11.26
CA GLN A 50 18.79 -3.56 -11.92
C GLN A 50 17.36 -3.53 -11.36
N THR A 51 17.24 -3.31 -10.05
CA THR A 51 15.97 -2.93 -9.41
C THR A 51 15.93 -1.41 -9.23
N VAL A 52 14.73 -0.83 -9.29
CA VAL A 52 14.53 0.63 -9.13
C VAL A 52 14.82 1.07 -7.69
N LEU A 53 14.62 0.15 -6.74
CA LEU A 53 14.90 0.31 -5.33
C LEU A 53 16.19 -0.43 -4.93
N PRO A 54 16.83 -0.06 -3.81
CA PRO A 54 18.03 -0.73 -3.34
C PRO A 54 17.84 -2.23 -3.09
N ALA A 55 18.88 -3.02 -3.37
CA ALA A 55 18.90 -4.44 -3.08
C ALA A 55 18.70 -4.70 -1.57
N GLY A 56 17.82 -5.64 -1.22
CA GLY A 56 17.37 -5.89 0.15
C GLY A 56 16.08 -5.15 0.54
N THR A 57 15.39 -4.52 -0.43
CA THR A 57 14.04 -3.98 -0.23
C THR A 57 13.04 -5.11 0.02
N GLU A 58 12.15 -4.93 0.99
CA GLU A 58 11.10 -5.87 1.38
C GLU A 58 9.76 -5.15 1.57
N PHE A 59 8.69 -5.67 0.96
CA PHE A 59 7.34 -5.10 1.04
C PHE A 59 6.31 -5.99 1.75
N SER A 60 6.70 -7.17 2.23
CA SER A 60 5.81 -8.16 2.89
C SER A 60 4.96 -9.05 1.96
N GLU A 61 5.46 -9.44 0.79
CA GLU A 61 4.71 -10.22 -0.22
C GLU A 61 4.22 -11.61 0.27
N GLU A 62 4.80 -12.14 1.35
CA GLU A 62 4.60 -13.52 1.83
C GLU A 62 3.49 -13.69 2.91
N ALA A 63 2.73 -12.64 3.24
CA ALA A 63 1.77 -12.71 4.34
C ALA A 63 0.48 -13.47 3.96
N LEU A 64 0.15 -14.54 4.69
CA LEU A 64 -1.13 -15.28 4.58
C LEU A 64 -2.28 -14.65 5.38
N ALA A 65 -1.92 -13.96 6.47
CA ALA A 65 -2.86 -13.21 7.29
C ALA A 65 -2.69 -11.74 6.95
N ARG A 66 -3.78 -11.08 6.56
CA ARG A 66 -3.80 -9.66 6.26
C ARG A 66 -4.52 -8.89 7.35
N PRO A 67 -4.13 -7.63 7.63
CA PRO A 67 -4.89 -6.77 8.53
C PRO A 67 -6.34 -6.68 8.05
N ARG A 68 -7.29 -6.90 8.96
CA ARG A 68 -8.71 -6.78 8.63
C ARG A 68 -9.07 -5.31 8.44
N GLU A 69 -9.77 -5.02 7.36
CA GLU A 69 -10.42 -3.72 7.15
C GLU A 69 -11.82 -3.72 7.75
N LEU A 70 -12.18 -2.60 8.37
CA LEU A 70 -13.53 -2.34 8.81
C LEU A 70 -13.89 -0.94 8.34
N PHE A 71 -14.98 -0.83 7.60
CA PHE A 71 -15.46 0.44 7.09
C PHE A 71 -16.64 0.95 7.92
N HIS A 72 -16.64 2.25 8.22
CA HIS A 72 -17.71 2.91 8.96
C HIS A 72 -19.05 2.79 8.23
N SER A 73 -19.05 2.98 6.90
CA SER A 73 -20.22 2.80 6.04
C SER A 73 -20.86 1.42 6.17
N GLU A 74 -20.06 0.35 6.22
CA GLU A 74 -20.53 -1.02 6.42
C GLU A 74 -20.94 -1.29 7.88
N ALA A 75 -20.19 -0.76 8.86
CA ALA A 75 -20.47 -0.95 10.28
C ALA A 75 -21.84 -0.36 10.70
N MET A 76 -22.32 0.66 10.00
CA MET A 76 -23.67 1.22 10.16
C MET A 76 -24.78 0.45 9.41
N GLY A 77 -24.46 -0.71 8.81
CA GLY A 77 -25.39 -1.51 8.01
C GLY A 77 -25.58 -1.00 6.57
N GLY A 78 -24.72 -0.07 6.12
CA GLY A 78 -24.71 0.44 4.76
C GLY A 78 -23.72 -0.31 3.84
N ARG A 79 -23.29 0.37 2.79
CA ARG A 79 -22.26 -0.08 1.83
C ARG A 79 -21.31 1.08 1.51
N LYS A 80 -20.08 0.76 1.11
CA LYS A 80 -19.13 1.76 0.61
C LYS A 80 -19.75 2.57 -0.53
N SER A 81 -19.55 3.89 -0.49
CA SER A 81 -20.01 4.79 -1.54
C SER A 81 -19.09 4.71 -2.77
N TYR A 82 -19.53 5.28 -3.90
CA TYR A 82 -18.69 5.44 -5.09
C TYR A 82 -17.35 6.12 -4.76
N LEU A 83 -17.36 7.20 -3.98
CA LEU A 83 -16.13 7.91 -3.60
C LEU A 83 -15.19 7.06 -2.74
N VAL A 84 -15.73 6.25 -1.83
CA VAL A 84 -14.91 5.34 -1.02
C VAL A 84 -14.25 4.29 -1.90
N ASN A 85 -14.99 3.66 -2.83
CA ASN A 85 -14.42 2.66 -3.74
C ASN A 85 -13.43 3.28 -4.74
N LEU A 86 -13.67 4.51 -5.20
CA LEU A 86 -12.73 5.26 -6.03
C LEU A 86 -11.44 5.60 -5.26
N GLY A 87 -11.58 5.97 -4.00
CA GLY A 87 -10.47 6.20 -3.08
C GLY A 87 -9.63 4.96 -2.85
N ASP A 88 -10.27 3.82 -2.59
CA ASP A 88 -9.64 2.51 -2.41
C ASP A 88 -8.82 2.11 -3.65
N LEU A 89 -9.40 2.24 -4.84
CA LEU A 89 -8.69 2.06 -6.12
C LEU A 89 -7.47 2.97 -6.25
N ALA A 90 -7.63 4.26 -5.94
CA ALA A 90 -6.53 5.22 -6.03
C ALA A 90 -5.44 4.92 -5.00
N PHE A 91 -5.83 4.56 -3.77
CA PHE A 91 -4.93 4.24 -2.66
C PHE A 91 -4.00 3.08 -2.99
N ASN A 92 -4.53 2.09 -3.70
CA ASN A 92 -3.80 0.91 -4.16
C ASN A 92 -3.15 1.07 -5.54
N SER A 93 -3.26 2.24 -6.20
CA SER A 93 -2.70 2.47 -7.53
C SER A 93 -1.33 3.13 -7.50
N PRO A 94 -0.27 2.50 -8.07
CA PRO A 94 1.04 3.12 -8.18
C PRO A 94 1.07 4.39 -9.04
N SER A 95 0.05 4.60 -9.88
CA SER A 95 -0.05 5.77 -10.75
C SER A 95 -0.28 7.08 -9.99
N ILE A 96 -0.73 7.00 -8.73
CA ILE A 96 -0.91 8.15 -7.85
C ILE A 96 0.45 8.71 -7.40
N LEU A 97 1.46 7.86 -7.22
CA LEU A 97 2.80 8.27 -6.81
C LEU A 97 3.67 8.64 -8.03
N GLY A 98 4.81 9.27 -7.77
CA GLY A 98 5.76 9.71 -8.79
C GLY A 98 7.07 8.95 -8.78
N GLY A 99 7.94 9.33 -9.72
CA GLY A 99 9.35 8.94 -9.75
C GLY A 99 9.61 7.45 -9.55
N LYS A 100 10.52 7.14 -8.62
CA LYS A 100 10.93 5.77 -8.30
C LYS A 100 9.84 4.95 -7.60
N ALA A 101 8.97 5.57 -6.80
CA ALA A 101 7.88 4.86 -6.15
C ALA A 101 6.95 4.23 -7.19
N ARG A 102 6.52 5.01 -8.19
CA ARG A 102 5.70 4.48 -9.29
C ARG A 102 6.42 3.42 -10.13
N GLN A 103 7.70 3.62 -10.42
CA GLN A 103 8.50 2.63 -11.17
C GLN A 103 8.72 1.33 -10.40
N ALA A 104 8.70 1.39 -9.07
CA ALA A 104 8.77 0.25 -8.17
C ALA A 104 7.40 -0.35 -7.83
N GLU A 105 6.34 0.07 -8.53
CA GLU A 105 4.95 -0.36 -8.29
C GLU A 105 4.47 -0.12 -6.86
N MET A 106 5.02 0.88 -6.16
CA MET A 106 4.57 1.27 -4.83
C MET A 106 3.28 2.08 -4.89
N SER A 107 2.40 1.86 -3.92
CA SER A 107 1.18 2.62 -3.67
C SER A 107 1.08 3.02 -2.19
N CYS A 108 0.00 3.70 -1.79
CA CYS A 108 -0.23 3.96 -0.37
C CYS A 108 -0.39 2.63 0.41
N GLY A 109 -1.03 1.64 -0.21
CA GLY A 109 -1.21 0.29 0.33
C GLY A 109 0.09 -0.49 0.56
N THR A 110 1.20 -0.13 -0.09
CA THR A 110 2.52 -0.71 0.19
C THR A 110 2.97 -0.41 1.62
N CYS A 111 2.78 0.83 2.08
CA CYS A 111 3.11 1.24 3.45
C CYS A 111 1.96 0.95 4.42
N HIS A 112 0.73 1.16 3.96
CA HIS A 112 -0.49 1.08 4.77
C HIS A 112 -1.38 -0.09 4.34
N VAL A 113 -0.89 -1.32 4.52
CA VAL A 113 -1.56 -2.55 4.06
C VAL A 113 -2.96 -2.64 4.67
N ASN A 114 -3.99 -2.59 3.82
CA ASN A 114 -5.38 -2.65 4.26
C ASN A 114 -5.70 -1.59 5.34
N GLY A 115 -5.14 -0.40 5.18
CA GLY A 115 -5.28 0.71 6.13
C GLY A 115 -4.52 0.55 7.46
N ALA A 116 -3.85 -0.58 7.71
CA ALA A 116 -3.00 -0.78 8.88
C ALA A 116 -1.53 -0.49 8.54
N SER A 117 -0.65 -0.41 9.55
CA SER A 117 0.79 -0.27 9.30
C SER A 117 1.39 -1.52 8.63
N ASN A 118 2.45 -1.35 7.84
CA ASN A 118 3.27 -2.46 7.33
C ASN A 118 4.55 -2.64 8.18
N PRO A 119 4.56 -3.53 9.20
CA PRO A 119 5.70 -3.70 10.08
C PRO A 119 6.90 -4.41 9.42
N LYS A 120 6.71 -5.00 8.24
CA LYS A 120 7.76 -5.70 7.50
C LYS A 120 8.39 -4.85 6.40
N LEU A 121 7.81 -3.70 6.07
CA LEU A 121 8.35 -2.81 5.04
C LEU A 121 9.77 -2.40 5.43
N PHE A 122 10.72 -2.61 4.52
CA PHE A 122 12.10 -2.19 4.69
C PHE A 122 12.66 -1.75 3.34
N VAL A 123 13.21 -0.54 3.29
CA VAL A 123 13.91 -0.02 2.11
C VAL A 123 15.30 0.43 2.55
N PRO A 124 16.40 -0.24 2.14
CA PRO A 124 17.75 0.14 2.54
C PRO A 124 18.04 1.61 2.24
N GLY A 125 18.54 2.35 3.24
CA GLY A 125 18.83 3.79 3.11
C GLY A 125 17.61 4.71 3.23
N ALA A 126 16.40 4.17 3.32
CA ALA A 126 15.19 4.91 3.71
C ALA A 126 14.53 4.31 4.97
N SER A 127 14.99 3.18 5.47
CA SER A 127 14.53 2.53 6.70
C SER A 127 15.72 2.30 7.63
N SER A 128 15.55 2.55 8.92
CA SER A 128 16.52 2.14 9.95
C SER A 128 16.27 0.70 10.40
N ARG A 129 15.00 0.25 10.31
CA ARG A 129 14.54 -1.10 10.60
C ARG A 129 13.18 -1.37 9.93
N PRO A 130 12.70 -2.63 9.88
CA PRO A 130 11.37 -2.93 9.35
C PRO A 130 10.27 -2.12 10.04
N GLY A 131 9.30 -1.63 9.26
CA GLY A 131 8.19 -0.81 9.73
C GLY A 131 8.47 0.69 9.83
N THR A 132 9.68 1.12 9.44
CA THR A 132 10.07 2.54 9.41
C THR A 132 10.38 3.00 7.99
N PHE A 133 10.14 4.27 7.69
CA PHE A 133 10.38 4.84 6.37
C PHE A 133 10.66 6.33 6.43
N ASP A 134 11.63 6.78 5.64
CA ASP A 134 12.08 8.15 5.51
C ASP A 134 11.63 8.73 4.16
N THR A 135 10.59 9.57 4.23
CA THR A 135 10.03 10.30 3.08
C THR A 135 10.85 11.53 2.68
N THR A 136 11.90 11.84 3.43
CA THR A 136 12.85 12.92 3.19
C THR A 136 14.19 12.41 2.62
N SER A 137 14.20 11.18 2.10
CA SER A 137 15.35 10.66 1.34
C SER A 137 15.38 11.17 -0.12
N LEU A 138 16.58 11.25 -0.72
CA LEU A 138 16.76 11.59 -2.14
C LEU A 138 16.05 10.61 -3.11
N LEU A 139 15.64 9.45 -2.62
CA LEU A 139 15.14 8.36 -3.44
C LEU A 139 13.79 8.68 -4.08
N PHE A 140 12.90 9.37 -3.36
CA PHE A 140 11.51 9.59 -3.78
C PHE A 140 11.20 11.04 -4.16
N ASN A 141 11.77 12.01 -3.44
CA ASN A 141 11.74 13.41 -3.86
C ASN A 141 12.98 14.17 -3.38
N ALA A 142 13.77 14.69 -4.33
CA ALA A 142 14.94 15.51 -3.98
C ALA A 142 14.58 16.83 -3.28
N LYS A 143 13.34 17.31 -3.39
CA LYS A 143 12.88 18.55 -2.75
C LYS A 143 12.66 18.41 -1.25
N THR A 144 12.38 17.21 -0.75
CA THR A 144 12.20 16.95 0.68
C THR A 144 13.51 16.58 1.37
N PHE A 145 14.59 16.44 0.61
CA PHE A 145 15.87 15.98 1.15
C PHE A 145 16.46 16.91 2.21
N ASN A 146 16.71 16.35 3.39
CA ASN A 146 17.21 17.06 4.57
C ASN A 146 18.65 16.66 4.98
N SER A 147 19.29 15.72 4.26
CA SER A 147 20.61 15.15 4.58
C SER A 147 20.70 14.36 5.90
N ILE A 148 19.56 14.03 6.50
CA ILE A 148 19.45 13.28 7.74
C ILE A 148 18.71 11.99 7.41
N LEU A 149 19.11 10.87 8.03
CA LEU A 149 18.32 9.64 7.99
C LEU A 149 17.45 9.62 9.25
N ASP A 150 16.22 10.09 9.13
CA ASP A 150 15.24 10.19 10.23
C ASP A 150 13.94 9.43 9.91
N PRO A 151 14.03 8.12 9.64
CA PRO A 151 12.87 7.32 9.29
C PRO A 151 11.87 7.30 10.44
N VAL A 152 10.61 7.53 10.10
CA VAL A 152 9.50 7.47 11.03
C VAL A 152 8.78 6.14 10.88
N ARG A 153 8.15 5.68 11.97
CA ARG A 153 7.28 4.51 11.93
C ARG A 153 6.08 4.77 11.04
N ILE A 154 5.72 3.81 10.21
CA ILE A 154 4.50 3.90 9.40
C ILE A 154 3.27 3.74 10.31
N PRO A 155 2.39 4.74 10.45
CA PRO A 155 1.23 4.64 11.32
C PRO A 155 0.12 3.79 10.66
N SER A 156 -0.76 3.23 11.50
CA SER A 156 -2.06 2.75 11.04
C SER A 156 -2.99 3.93 10.70
N LEU A 157 -3.82 3.76 9.68
CA LEU A 157 -4.84 4.74 9.26
C LEU A 157 -6.21 4.45 9.87
N ARG A 158 -6.37 3.36 10.62
CA ARG A 158 -7.62 3.04 11.32
C ARG A 158 -8.06 4.20 12.21
N GLY A 159 -9.28 4.67 12.01
CA GLY A 159 -9.86 5.77 12.77
C GLY A 159 -9.24 7.14 12.47
N ALA A 160 -8.51 7.31 11.36
CA ALA A 160 -7.83 8.56 11.00
C ALA A 160 -8.72 9.81 11.06
N ARG A 161 -10.04 9.67 10.81
CA ARG A 161 -11.02 10.75 10.95
C ARG A 161 -11.06 11.41 12.34
N PHE A 162 -10.59 10.72 13.38
CA PHE A 162 -10.55 11.21 14.76
C PHE A 162 -9.15 11.69 15.19
N LEU A 163 -8.18 11.63 14.28
CA LEU A 163 -6.75 11.77 14.57
C LEU A 163 -6.16 12.99 13.86
N ALA A 164 -6.92 14.05 13.63
CA ALA A 164 -6.32 15.35 13.31
C ALA A 164 -5.54 15.89 14.53
N PRO A 165 -4.54 16.78 14.34
CA PRO A 165 -3.84 17.06 13.07
C PRO A 165 -2.99 15.87 12.61
N TYR A 166 -2.61 15.85 11.34
CA TYR A 166 -1.95 14.74 10.66
C TYR A 166 -0.43 14.92 10.55
N GLY A 167 0.28 13.80 10.38
CA GLY A 167 1.74 13.69 10.46
C GLY A 167 2.23 13.46 11.90
N HIS A 168 3.40 12.83 12.05
CA HIS A 168 4.02 12.62 13.37
C HIS A 168 4.37 13.93 14.07
N ASP A 169 4.60 15.00 13.30
CA ASP A 169 4.85 16.35 13.79
C ASP A 169 3.56 17.18 14.03
N GLY A 170 2.39 16.60 13.74
CA GLY A 170 1.06 17.19 13.92
C GLY A 170 0.87 18.56 13.27
N ARG A 171 1.55 18.89 12.17
CA ARG A 171 1.51 20.24 11.58
C ARG A 171 0.35 20.47 10.60
N ILE A 172 -0.26 19.43 10.06
CA ILE A 172 -1.25 19.55 8.98
C ILE A 172 -2.66 19.29 9.54
N GLY A 173 -3.53 20.30 9.57
CA GLY A 173 -4.86 20.18 10.17
C GLY A 173 -5.90 19.42 9.32
N SER A 174 -5.67 19.31 8.01
CA SER A 174 -6.62 18.74 7.05
C SER A 174 -6.11 17.42 6.49
N LEU A 175 -6.95 16.38 6.48
CA LEU A 175 -6.59 15.09 5.88
C LEU A 175 -6.36 15.24 4.37
N ARG A 176 -7.16 16.09 3.71
CA ARG A 176 -6.99 16.39 2.29
C ARG A 176 -5.63 16.99 1.99
N ASP A 177 -5.20 17.95 2.80
CA ASP A 177 -3.90 18.62 2.64
C ASP A 177 -2.75 17.65 2.94
N PHE A 178 -2.93 16.76 3.92
CA PHE A 178 -1.95 15.73 4.25
C PHE A 178 -1.78 14.72 3.11
N VAL A 179 -2.88 14.18 2.58
CA VAL A 179 -2.85 13.24 1.44
C VAL A 179 -2.22 13.91 0.22
N TYR A 180 -2.57 15.17 -0.06
CA TYR A 180 -1.93 15.94 -1.12
C TYR A 180 -0.42 16.10 -0.90
N ASN A 181 0.00 16.42 0.34
CA ASN A 181 1.41 16.55 0.70
C ASN A 181 2.18 15.25 0.45
N VAL A 182 1.65 14.11 0.90
CA VAL A 182 2.27 12.80 0.69
C VAL A 182 2.45 12.55 -0.82
N ILE A 183 1.40 12.73 -1.59
CA ILE A 183 1.45 12.46 -3.04
C ILE A 183 2.44 13.37 -3.75
N VAL A 184 2.29 14.69 -3.60
CA VAL A 184 2.99 15.67 -4.44
C VAL A 184 4.37 16.01 -3.88
N ASN A 185 4.48 16.17 -2.56
CA ASN A 185 5.71 16.64 -1.92
C ASN A 185 6.59 15.48 -1.45
N GLU A 186 6.05 14.39 -0.91
CA GLU A 186 6.90 13.29 -0.43
C GLU A 186 7.28 12.32 -1.56
N PHE A 187 6.33 12.00 -2.44
CA PHE A 187 6.52 10.98 -3.48
C PHE A 187 6.58 11.52 -4.92
N SER A 188 6.66 12.84 -5.10
CA SER A 188 6.77 13.50 -6.41
C SER A 188 5.66 13.15 -7.41
N GLY A 189 4.49 12.74 -6.92
CA GLY A 189 3.31 12.42 -7.73
C GLY A 189 2.73 13.66 -8.41
N PRO A 190 1.99 13.49 -9.52
CA PRO A 190 1.24 14.58 -10.11
C PRO A 190 0.15 15.05 -9.14
N LYS A 191 -0.27 16.33 -9.23
CA LYS A 191 -1.47 16.79 -8.53
C LYS A 191 -2.66 15.90 -8.95
N PRO A 192 -3.31 15.18 -8.02
CA PRO A 192 -4.50 14.40 -8.35
C PRO A 192 -5.64 15.31 -8.80
N ARG A 193 -6.56 14.78 -9.61
CA ARG A 193 -7.86 15.43 -9.83
C ARG A 193 -8.60 15.55 -8.49
N ASP A 194 -9.39 16.60 -8.31
CA ASP A 194 -10.07 16.85 -7.04
C ASP A 194 -10.92 15.66 -6.60
N GLU A 195 -11.64 15.02 -7.53
CA GLU A 195 -12.46 13.83 -7.26
C GLU A 195 -11.64 12.61 -6.80
N ILE A 196 -10.41 12.42 -7.31
CA ILE A 196 -9.52 11.34 -6.86
C ILE A 196 -9.03 11.63 -5.45
N LEU A 197 -8.67 12.90 -5.17
CA LEU A 197 -8.25 13.32 -3.85
C LEU A 197 -9.40 13.26 -2.84
N ASP A 198 -10.61 13.63 -3.25
CA ASP A 198 -11.84 13.47 -2.46
C ASP A 198 -12.13 11.99 -2.18
N GLY A 199 -11.97 11.13 -3.19
CA GLY A 199 -12.10 9.68 -3.03
C GLY A 199 -11.11 9.13 -2.00
N LEU A 200 -9.81 9.47 -2.12
CA LEU A 200 -8.78 9.06 -1.16
C LEU A 200 -9.11 9.49 0.27
N VAL A 201 -9.54 10.74 0.45
CA VAL A 201 -9.96 11.27 1.76
C VAL A 201 -11.20 10.55 2.27
N ALA A 202 -12.18 10.26 1.41
CA ALA A 202 -13.37 9.51 1.77
C ALA A 202 -13.02 8.08 2.21
N TYR A 203 -12.16 7.39 1.47
CA TYR A 203 -11.66 6.06 1.81
C TYR A 203 -10.98 6.05 3.18
N ILE A 204 -9.97 6.90 3.39
CA ILE A 204 -9.21 6.95 4.66
C ILE A 204 -10.13 7.32 5.84
N ASN A 205 -11.09 8.22 5.66
CA ASN A 205 -12.07 8.55 6.71
C ASN A 205 -13.05 7.42 7.00
N ASP A 206 -13.30 6.52 6.05
CA ASP A 206 -14.21 5.40 6.24
C ASP A 206 -13.52 4.23 6.97
N ILE A 207 -12.19 4.18 7.04
CA ILE A 207 -11.45 3.14 7.79
C ILE A 207 -11.66 3.33 9.30
N GLU A 208 -12.34 2.37 9.93
CA GLU A 208 -12.70 2.40 11.35
C GLU A 208 -11.63 1.75 12.24
N PHE A 209 -11.64 2.11 13.53
CA PHE A 209 -10.98 1.28 14.54
C PHE A 209 -11.61 -0.11 14.62
N LEU A 210 -10.82 -1.11 14.95
CA LEU A 210 -11.33 -2.43 15.31
C LEU A 210 -12.10 -2.31 16.64
N PRO A 211 -13.29 -2.95 16.75
CA PRO A 211 -14.03 -2.99 18.01
C PRO A 211 -13.18 -3.62 19.11
N ASN A 212 -13.08 -2.98 20.28
CA ASN A 212 -12.34 -3.53 21.41
C ASN A 212 -13.31 -3.89 22.55
N PRO A 213 -13.63 -5.19 22.76
CA PRO A 213 -14.56 -5.60 23.81
C PRO A 213 -14.02 -5.39 25.23
N LYS A 214 -12.72 -5.13 25.41
CA LYS A 214 -12.11 -4.83 26.71
C LYS A 214 -12.35 -3.39 27.16
N LEU A 215 -12.86 -2.52 26.27
CA LEU A 215 -13.18 -1.14 26.58
C LEU A 215 -14.70 -0.95 26.71
N GLY A 216 -15.10 -0.30 27.79
CA GLY A 216 -16.44 0.21 28.03
C GLY A 216 -16.58 1.69 27.67
N PRO A 217 -17.70 2.32 28.07
CA PRO A 217 -17.95 3.74 27.82
C PRO A 217 -16.82 4.66 28.30
N GLY A 218 -16.49 5.68 27.50
CA GLY A 218 -15.46 6.66 27.85
C GLY A 218 -14.03 6.10 27.90
N GLY A 219 -13.76 4.98 27.22
CA GLY A 219 -12.43 4.35 27.16
C GLY A 219 -11.98 3.69 28.47
N ARG A 220 -12.90 3.45 29.41
CA ARG A 220 -12.62 2.73 30.65
C ARG A 220 -12.56 1.23 30.41
N LEU A 221 -11.83 0.50 31.25
CA LEU A 221 -11.84 -0.96 31.17
C LEU A 221 -13.24 -1.54 31.45
N ALA A 222 -13.61 -2.56 30.67
CA ALA A 222 -14.87 -3.27 30.84
C ALA A 222 -14.88 -4.15 32.11
N ALA A 223 -16.04 -4.69 32.46
CA ALA A 223 -16.24 -5.45 33.71
C ALA A 223 -15.38 -6.72 33.79
N GLN A 224 -15.04 -7.32 32.66
CA GLN A 224 -14.22 -8.53 32.56
C GLN A 224 -12.71 -8.29 32.65
N ALA A 225 -12.26 -7.04 32.81
CA ALA A 225 -10.83 -6.75 32.94
C ALA A 225 -10.23 -7.43 34.19
N SER A 226 -9.04 -8.00 33.99
CA SER A 226 -8.23 -8.66 35.00
C SER A 226 -7.75 -7.70 36.09
N VAL A 227 -7.27 -8.27 37.20
CA VAL A 227 -6.76 -7.47 38.32
C VAL A 227 -5.55 -6.63 37.89
N ALA A 228 -4.62 -7.21 37.11
CA ALA A 228 -3.44 -6.49 36.60
C ALA A 228 -3.83 -5.33 35.68
N GLU A 229 -4.76 -5.55 34.74
CA GLU A 229 -5.28 -4.48 33.86
C GLU A 229 -5.89 -3.33 34.68
N ARG A 230 -6.64 -3.63 35.76
CA ARG A 230 -7.24 -2.61 36.64
C ARG A 230 -6.21 -1.84 37.45
N ARG A 231 -5.17 -2.50 37.96
CA ARG A 231 -4.06 -1.82 38.65
C ARG A 231 -3.29 -0.95 37.66
N GLY A 232 -3.07 -1.43 36.44
CA GLY A 232 -2.48 -0.67 35.35
C GLY A 232 -3.30 0.57 35.00
N GLU A 233 -4.63 0.43 34.91
CA GLU A 233 -5.52 1.58 34.72
C GLU A 233 -5.39 2.57 35.89
N HIS A 234 -5.31 2.10 37.14
CA HIS A 234 -5.09 3.00 38.27
C HIS A 234 -3.77 3.77 38.17
N LEU A 235 -2.67 3.08 37.82
CA LEU A 235 -1.36 3.70 37.61
C LEU A 235 -1.36 4.70 36.45
N PHE A 236 -2.07 4.38 35.36
CA PHE A 236 -2.16 5.24 34.19
C PHE A 236 -2.81 6.61 34.47
N PHE A 237 -3.71 6.65 35.45
CA PHE A 237 -4.37 7.87 35.92
C PHE A 237 -3.65 8.53 37.10
N LYS A 238 -2.67 7.85 37.72
CA LYS A 238 -1.95 8.35 38.87
C LYS A 238 -1.05 9.52 38.45
N PRO A 239 -1.08 10.66 39.17
CA PRO A 239 -0.12 11.73 38.98
C PRO A 239 1.33 11.25 39.11
N PHE A 240 2.22 11.79 38.28
CA PHE A 240 3.64 11.45 38.36
C PHE A 240 4.24 11.91 39.69
N PRO A 241 5.10 11.10 40.35
CA PRO A 241 5.58 11.40 41.70
C PRO A 241 6.28 12.76 41.85
N LYS A 242 6.99 13.21 40.82
CA LYS A 242 7.77 14.46 40.82
C LYS A 242 7.12 15.60 40.01
N GLN A 243 6.00 15.32 39.33
CA GLN A 243 5.28 16.24 38.44
C GLN A 243 3.78 15.95 38.56
N ALA A 244 3.16 16.36 39.67
CA ALA A 244 1.79 15.98 40.03
C ALA A 244 0.70 16.52 39.07
N GLU A 245 1.05 17.45 38.20
CA GLU A 245 0.22 17.96 37.11
C GLU A 245 0.16 17.03 35.90
N LEU A 246 1.06 16.05 35.80
CA LEU A 246 1.15 15.10 34.70
C LEU A 246 0.67 13.70 35.10
N SER A 247 0.08 12.99 34.13
CA SER A 247 -0.22 11.56 34.19
C SER A 247 -0.27 11.02 32.76
N CYS A 248 -0.19 9.70 32.58
CA CYS A 248 -0.33 9.09 31.26
C CYS A 248 -1.69 9.45 30.62
N ALA A 249 -2.76 9.42 31.43
CA ALA A 249 -4.11 9.79 31.03
C ALA A 249 -4.28 11.28 30.67
N GLY A 250 -3.34 12.14 31.05
CA GLY A 250 -3.36 13.56 30.70
C GLY A 250 -3.15 13.82 29.21
N CYS A 251 -2.24 13.07 28.59
CA CYS A 251 -2.02 13.13 27.13
C CYS A 251 -2.82 12.05 26.40
N HIS A 252 -2.85 10.82 26.92
CA HIS A 252 -3.58 9.70 26.32
C HIS A 252 -5.01 9.60 26.88
N VAL A 253 -5.83 10.59 26.57
CA VAL A 253 -7.16 10.80 27.17
C VAL A 253 -8.15 9.68 26.80
N PRO A 254 -8.59 8.83 27.75
CA PRO A 254 -9.43 7.67 27.42
C PRO A 254 -10.84 8.02 26.94
N GLY A 255 -11.41 9.14 27.42
CA GLY A 255 -12.70 9.65 26.95
C GLY A 255 -12.70 10.20 25.52
N ALA A 256 -11.50 10.35 24.93
CA ALA A 256 -11.30 10.67 23.52
C ALA A 256 -10.82 9.41 22.79
N THR A 257 -9.95 9.55 21.79
CA THR A 257 -9.32 8.43 21.09
C THR A 257 -7.93 8.11 21.68
N PHE A 258 -7.79 8.17 23.01
CA PHE A 258 -6.51 7.97 23.74
C PHE A 258 -5.38 8.87 23.24
N ASN A 259 -5.71 10.09 22.89
CA ASN A 259 -4.79 11.18 22.57
C ASN A 259 -5.48 12.51 22.85
N ASP A 260 -4.67 13.55 23.03
CA ASP A 260 -5.08 14.92 23.30
C ASP A 260 -4.98 15.81 22.04
N GLN A 261 -4.57 15.24 20.90
CA GLN A 261 -4.31 15.93 19.64
C GLN A 261 -3.22 17.01 19.73
N LEU A 262 -2.42 17.00 20.80
CA LEU A 262 -1.31 17.92 21.01
C LEU A 262 0.03 17.25 20.69
N ARG A 263 1.10 18.03 20.81
CA ARG A 263 2.47 17.60 20.58
C ARG A 263 3.29 17.83 21.83
N HIS A 264 4.11 16.85 22.16
CA HIS A 264 4.94 16.87 23.36
C HIS A 264 6.34 16.39 23.03
N ASP A 265 7.32 16.86 23.79
CA ASP A 265 8.64 16.23 23.81
C ASP A 265 8.72 15.43 25.10
N VAL A 266 8.74 14.11 24.93
CA VAL A 266 8.76 13.14 26.03
C VAL A 266 10.10 12.42 26.07
N GLY A 267 11.18 13.14 25.75
CA GLY A 267 12.48 12.54 25.46
C GLY A 267 12.53 11.92 24.06
N SER A 268 11.70 12.44 23.15
CA SER A 268 11.62 11.98 21.75
C SER A 268 12.75 12.52 20.89
N GLY A 269 13.41 13.61 21.31
CA GLY A 269 14.35 14.36 20.46
C GLY A 269 13.64 15.43 19.63
N GLY A 270 12.43 15.84 20.04
CA GLY A 270 11.60 16.81 19.36
C GLY A 270 10.11 16.65 19.71
N LEU A 271 9.31 17.65 19.34
CA LEU A 271 7.86 17.62 19.53
C LEU A 271 7.22 16.62 18.58
N VAL A 272 6.56 15.61 19.14
CA VAL A 272 5.79 14.61 18.40
C VAL A 272 4.36 14.62 18.88
N LYS A 273 3.44 14.38 17.95
CA LYS A 273 2.03 14.26 18.28
C LYS A 273 1.78 13.04 19.16
N THR A 274 0.94 13.18 20.19
CA THR A 274 0.46 12.03 20.98
C THR A 274 -0.23 11.01 20.06
N PRO A 275 0.29 9.78 19.92
CA PRO A 275 -0.36 8.75 19.14
C PRO A 275 -1.58 8.21 19.89
N THR A 276 -2.61 7.76 19.16
CA THR A 276 -3.69 6.98 19.79
C THR A 276 -3.13 5.65 20.30
N LEU A 277 -3.64 5.21 21.46
CA LEU A 277 -3.36 3.86 21.98
C LEU A 277 -4.35 2.82 21.45
N LEU A 278 -5.41 3.23 20.76
CA LEU A 278 -6.39 2.29 20.21
C LEU A 278 -5.76 1.45 19.09
N ASN A 279 -5.99 0.13 19.15
CA ASN A 279 -5.44 -0.86 18.23
C ASN A 279 -3.90 -0.85 18.12
N ALA A 280 -3.19 -0.28 19.11
CA ALA A 280 -1.73 -0.13 19.08
C ALA A 280 -0.98 -1.48 19.11
N ASN A 281 -1.61 -2.57 19.58
CA ASN A 281 -1.00 -3.91 19.62
C ASN A 281 -0.57 -4.42 18.23
N PHE A 282 -1.12 -3.84 17.16
CA PHE A 282 -0.89 -4.26 15.78
C PHE A 282 0.00 -3.28 15.00
N ASN A 283 0.60 -2.30 15.70
CA ASN A 283 1.31 -1.18 15.10
C ASN A 283 2.78 -1.10 15.54
N ALA A 284 3.34 -2.18 16.06
CA ALA A 284 4.77 -2.27 16.36
C ALA A 284 5.62 -2.14 15.08
N PRO A 285 6.83 -1.57 15.14
CA PRO A 285 7.50 -1.06 16.34
C PRO A 285 6.86 0.25 16.89
N TYR A 286 7.11 0.54 18.16
CA TYR A 286 6.55 1.65 18.92
C TYR A 286 7.46 2.88 18.91
N PHE A 287 6.90 3.99 19.40
CA PHE A 287 7.44 5.35 19.27
C PHE A 287 7.35 5.89 17.84
N HIS A 288 7.71 7.17 17.64
CA HIS A 288 7.57 7.84 16.33
C HIS A 288 8.62 7.39 15.32
N ASP A 289 9.78 6.91 15.78
CA ASP A 289 10.90 6.42 14.99
C ASP A 289 11.08 4.89 15.03
N GLY A 290 10.16 4.18 15.70
CA GLY A 290 10.19 2.72 15.80
C GLY A 290 11.29 2.15 16.71
N ARG A 291 11.88 2.93 17.63
CA ARG A 291 13.00 2.44 18.46
C ARG A 291 12.65 1.34 19.47
N TYR A 292 11.36 1.11 19.76
CA TYR A 292 10.92 0.13 20.75
C TYR A 292 10.09 -1.00 20.12
N ASP A 293 10.31 -2.23 20.54
CA ASP A 293 9.61 -3.42 20.05
C ASP A 293 8.46 -3.85 20.96
N SER A 294 8.41 -3.35 22.19
CA SER A 294 7.41 -3.75 23.17
C SER A 294 6.92 -2.58 24.05
N TYR A 295 5.76 -2.76 24.69
CA TYR A 295 5.25 -1.78 25.65
C TYR A 295 6.13 -1.66 26.89
N GLU A 296 6.80 -2.74 27.31
CA GLU A 296 7.74 -2.72 28.43
C GLU A 296 8.85 -1.71 28.17
N GLN A 297 9.48 -1.74 27.00
CA GLN A 297 10.53 -0.78 26.63
C GLN A 297 10.01 0.66 26.57
N VAL A 298 8.76 0.86 26.13
CA VAL A 298 8.10 2.16 26.14
C VAL A 298 7.88 2.64 27.58
N VAL A 299 7.33 1.80 28.46
CA VAL A 299 7.09 2.14 29.87
C VAL A 299 8.41 2.42 30.59
N GLU A 300 9.45 1.61 30.38
CA GLU A 300 10.79 1.84 30.91
C GLU A 300 11.41 3.16 30.43
N HIS A 301 11.13 3.58 29.19
CA HIS A 301 11.53 4.91 28.71
C HIS A 301 10.84 6.02 29.50
N PHE A 302 9.52 5.94 29.68
CA PHE A 302 8.78 6.93 30.46
C PHE A 302 9.16 6.93 31.94
N ASP A 303 9.43 5.77 32.54
CA ASP A 303 9.92 5.64 33.90
C ASP A 303 11.24 6.39 34.09
N ARG A 304 12.19 6.22 33.17
CA ARG A 304 13.47 6.94 33.20
C ARG A 304 13.33 8.44 32.92
N VAL A 305 12.51 8.84 31.94
CA VAL A 305 12.38 10.25 31.53
C VAL A 305 11.65 11.08 32.58
N PHE A 306 10.63 10.50 33.23
CA PHE A 306 9.79 11.20 34.20
C PHE A 306 10.07 10.82 35.66
N ASP A 307 11.02 9.90 35.90
CA ASP A 307 11.46 9.46 37.23
C ASP A 307 10.27 8.97 38.06
N LEU A 308 9.55 7.98 37.49
CA LEU A 308 8.26 7.49 37.98
C LEU A 308 8.39 6.49 39.14
N ASP A 309 9.60 5.96 39.37
CA ASP A 309 9.91 4.98 40.42
C ASP A 309 9.01 3.73 40.34
N LEU A 310 8.77 3.25 39.12
CA LEU A 310 7.92 2.09 38.88
C LEU A 310 8.62 0.80 39.33
N SER A 311 7.92 0.00 40.14
CA SER A 311 8.36 -1.36 40.41
C SER A 311 8.20 -2.27 39.19
N THR A 312 8.78 -3.47 39.25
CA THR A 312 8.55 -4.49 38.22
C THR A 312 7.06 -4.83 38.08
N GLU A 313 6.31 -4.86 39.19
CA GLU A 313 4.86 -5.12 39.15
C GLU A 313 4.10 -3.95 38.51
N ASP A 314 4.45 -2.71 38.85
CA ASP A 314 3.82 -1.52 38.25
C ASP A 314 4.01 -1.48 36.72
N THR A 315 5.21 -1.84 36.26
CA THR A 315 5.53 -1.95 34.83
C THR A 315 4.67 -3.00 34.14
N GLN A 316 4.55 -4.19 34.74
CA GLN A 316 3.73 -5.27 34.21
C GLN A 316 2.24 -4.92 34.18
N ASP A 317 1.75 -4.24 35.22
CA ASP A 317 0.37 -3.78 35.30
C ASP A 317 0.08 -2.72 34.23
N LEU A 318 0.96 -1.73 34.03
CA LEU A 318 0.84 -0.76 32.94
C LEU A 318 0.85 -1.43 31.57
N VAL A 319 1.75 -2.38 31.33
CA VAL A 319 1.76 -3.15 30.07
C VAL A 319 0.46 -3.93 29.89
N ALA A 320 -0.09 -4.53 30.94
CA ALA A 320 -1.38 -5.23 30.86
C ALA A 320 -2.49 -4.24 30.44
N TYR A 321 -2.53 -3.05 31.04
CA TYR A 321 -3.49 -2.00 30.66
C TYR A 321 -3.31 -1.53 29.20
N LEU A 322 -2.07 -1.23 28.78
CA LEU A 322 -1.77 -0.83 27.40
C LEU A 322 -2.14 -1.91 26.39
N THR A 323 -1.90 -3.18 26.73
CA THR A 323 -2.30 -4.33 25.92
C THR A 323 -3.82 -4.44 25.82
N ALA A 324 -4.55 -4.15 26.90
CA ALA A 324 -6.01 -4.15 26.89
C ALA A 324 -6.59 -3.01 26.04
N VAL A 325 -6.05 -1.80 26.16
CA VAL A 325 -6.46 -0.62 25.40
C VAL A 325 -6.12 -0.77 23.90
N GLY A 326 -4.91 -1.24 23.62
CA GLY A 326 -4.40 -1.42 22.25
C GLY A 326 -4.93 -2.64 21.53
N ASP A 327 -5.83 -3.40 22.13
CA ASP A 327 -6.42 -4.59 21.52
C ASP A 327 -7.47 -4.24 20.45
N GLY A 328 -7.95 -5.28 19.76
CA GLY A 328 -9.03 -5.20 18.79
C GLY A 328 -9.55 -6.58 18.43
N ASP A 329 -10.87 -6.71 18.25
CA ASP A 329 -11.49 -7.95 17.79
C ASP A 329 -10.95 -8.33 16.41
N ARG A 330 -10.62 -9.61 16.21
CA ARG A 330 -10.21 -10.22 14.94
C ARG A 330 -9.36 -9.27 14.06
N PRO A 331 -8.15 -8.92 14.51
CA PRO A 331 -7.35 -7.87 13.88
C PRO A 331 -6.77 -8.25 12.53
N PHE A 332 -6.73 -9.55 12.25
CA PHE A 332 -6.32 -10.14 10.99
C PHE A 332 -7.42 -11.06 10.46
N GLU A 333 -7.45 -11.18 9.14
CA GLU A 333 -8.26 -12.16 8.45
C GLU A 333 -7.39 -13.02 7.52
N LYS A 334 -7.88 -14.24 7.26
CA LYS A 334 -7.17 -15.18 6.39
C LYS A 334 -7.43 -14.79 4.95
N ASP A 335 -6.36 -14.59 4.18
CA ASP A 335 -6.47 -14.34 2.75
C ASP A 335 -7.07 -15.55 2.02
N GLY A 336 -7.76 -15.30 0.92
CA GLY A 336 -8.43 -16.35 0.17
C GLY A 336 -9.26 -15.83 -1.00
N VAL A 337 -9.68 -16.77 -1.84
CA VAL A 337 -10.44 -16.49 -3.06
C VAL A 337 -11.68 -15.64 -2.79
N VAL A 338 -12.45 -15.96 -1.75
CA VAL A 338 -13.72 -15.26 -1.45
C VAL A 338 -13.46 -13.79 -1.13
N LEU A 339 -12.46 -13.50 -0.29
CA LEU A 339 -12.13 -12.14 0.10
C LEU A 339 -11.63 -11.33 -1.10
N ARG A 340 -10.70 -11.89 -1.88
CA ARG A 340 -10.14 -11.24 -3.07
C ARG A 340 -11.18 -11.00 -4.17
N MET A 341 -12.12 -11.92 -4.35
CA MET A 341 -13.21 -11.71 -5.30
C MET A 341 -14.22 -10.67 -4.82
N LYS A 342 -14.47 -10.56 -3.51
CA LYS A 342 -15.24 -9.45 -2.92
C LYS A 342 -14.57 -8.11 -3.25
N GLU A 343 -13.26 -8.01 -3.03
CA GLU A 343 -12.44 -6.82 -3.33
C GLU A 343 -12.52 -6.45 -4.82
N VAL A 344 -12.30 -7.40 -5.73
CA VAL A 344 -12.46 -7.21 -7.20
C VAL A 344 -13.85 -6.66 -7.55
N LEU A 345 -14.91 -7.22 -6.95
CA LEU A 345 -16.28 -6.77 -7.20
C LEU A 345 -16.50 -5.33 -6.74
N GLU A 346 -16.09 -5.00 -5.52
CA GLU A 346 -16.23 -3.66 -4.94
C GLU A 346 -15.46 -2.61 -5.72
N LEU A 347 -14.20 -2.88 -6.05
CA LEU A 347 -13.37 -1.98 -6.85
C LEU A 347 -13.96 -1.79 -8.26
N SER A 348 -14.47 -2.86 -8.87
CA SER A 348 -15.09 -2.77 -10.20
C SER A 348 -16.40 -1.99 -10.23
N SER A 349 -17.07 -1.78 -9.08
CA SER A 349 -18.31 -0.99 -9.00
C SER A 349 -18.13 0.47 -9.44
N VAL A 350 -16.91 1.00 -9.37
CA VAL A 350 -16.57 2.35 -9.86
C VAL A 350 -16.84 2.50 -11.36
N LEU A 351 -16.71 1.41 -12.13
CA LEU A 351 -17.00 1.40 -13.57
C LEU A 351 -18.48 1.64 -13.88
N GLU A 352 -19.40 1.26 -12.99
CA GLU A 352 -20.84 1.47 -13.17
C GLU A 352 -21.21 2.96 -13.34
N VAL A 353 -20.46 3.84 -12.67
CA VAL A 353 -20.64 5.29 -12.73
C VAL A 353 -19.72 5.92 -13.77
N ALA A 354 -18.47 5.46 -13.87
CA ALA A 354 -17.47 6.09 -14.72
C ALA A 354 -17.71 5.84 -16.23
N ILE A 355 -18.20 4.66 -16.61
CA ILE A 355 -18.45 4.32 -18.02
C ILE A 355 -19.55 5.20 -18.62
N PRO A 356 -20.77 5.32 -18.04
CA PRO A 356 -21.81 6.18 -18.59
C PRO A 356 -21.43 7.66 -18.63
N ALA A 357 -20.56 8.09 -17.71
CA ALA A 357 -20.02 9.45 -17.68
C ALA A 357 -18.93 9.70 -18.73
N ALA A 358 -18.49 8.67 -19.46
CA ALA A 358 -17.35 8.70 -20.37
C ALA A 358 -16.06 9.25 -19.72
N ASP A 359 -15.88 9.01 -18.40
CA ASP A 359 -14.66 9.42 -17.69
C ASP A 359 -13.54 8.41 -17.95
N THR A 360 -12.84 8.61 -19.07
CA THR A 360 -11.73 7.76 -19.50
C THR A 360 -10.61 7.66 -18.46
N ALA A 361 -10.41 8.68 -17.62
CA ALA A 361 -9.37 8.67 -16.60
C ALA A 361 -9.74 7.79 -15.40
N VAL A 362 -10.99 7.86 -14.90
CA VAL A 362 -11.47 6.93 -13.86
C VAL A 362 -11.57 5.51 -14.41
N VAL A 363 -12.09 5.33 -15.63
CA VAL A 363 -12.18 4.00 -16.25
C VAL A 363 -10.80 3.35 -16.35
N SER A 364 -9.79 4.09 -16.83
CA SER A 364 -8.42 3.57 -16.95
C SER A 364 -7.80 3.23 -15.59
N LEU A 365 -8.04 4.07 -14.57
CA LEU A 365 -7.62 3.79 -13.19
C LEU A 365 -8.27 2.51 -12.66
N ALA A 366 -9.59 2.36 -12.81
CA ALA A 366 -10.33 1.20 -12.33
C ALA A 366 -9.95 -0.08 -13.08
N VAL A 367 -9.86 -0.05 -14.41
CA VAL A 367 -9.42 -1.19 -15.22
C VAL A 367 -8.00 -1.63 -14.83
N THR A 368 -7.10 -0.68 -14.60
CA THR A 368 -5.73 -0.98 -14.19
C THR A 368 -5.67 -1.58 -12.78
N GLY A 369 -6.40 -0.98 -11.82
CA GLY A 369 -6.43 -1.46 -10.42
C GLY A 369 -7.09 -2.82 -10.29
N VAL A 370 -8.30 -3.01 -10.82
CA VAL A 370 -8.99 -4.31 -10.83
C VAL A 370 -8.18 -5.36 -11.60
N GLY A 371 -7.53 -4.96 -12.70
CA GLY A 371 -6.64 -5.83 -13.45
C GLY A 371 -5.36 -6.21 -12.67
N ALA A 372 -4.90 -5.39 -11.72
CA ALA A 372 -3.80 -5.74 -10.82
C ALA A 372 -4.23 -6.80 -9.81
N GLU A 373 -5.39 -6.64 -9.17
CA GLU A 373 -5.95 -7.65 -8.25
C GLU A 373 -6.14 -9.01 -8.91
N LEU A 374 -6.68 -9.03 -10.13
CA LEU A 374 -6.85 -10.28 -10.90
C LEU A 374 -5.50 -10.93 -11.27
N ARG A 375 -4.45 -10.13 -11.49
CA ARG A 375 -3.09 -10.64 -11.71
C ARG A 375 -2.48 -11.17 -10.41
N GLU A 376 -2.64 -10.48 -9.28
CA GLU A 376 -2.18 -11.00 -7.98
C GLU A 376 -2.87 -12.35 -7.67
N LEU A 377 -4.19 -12.44 -7.86
CA LEU A 377 -4.95 -13.69 -7.78
C LEU A 377 -4.37 -14.79 -8.68
N THR A 378 -3.93 -14.43 -9.89
CA THR A 378 -3.29 -15.36 -10.81
C THR A 378 -1.96 -15.85 -10.27
N GLU A 379 -1.13 -14.98 -9.70
CA GLU A 379 0.16 -15.34 -9.09
C GLU A 379 0.00 -16.17 -7.82
N ARG A 380 -1.09 -15.98 -7.07
CA ARG A 380 -1.48 -16.85 -5.95
C ARG A 380 -1.86 -18.26 -6.40
N ILE A 381 -2.02 -18.52 -7.70
CA ILE A 381 -2.24 -19.86 -8.26
C ILE A 381 -0.94 -20.30 -8.94
N PRO A 382 -0.13 -21.18 -8.31
CA PRO A 382 1.21 -21.52 -8.79
C PRO A 382 1.26 -21.95 -10.26
N ASP A 383 2.39 -21.67 -10.92
CA ASP A 383 2.63 -22.01 -12.33
C ASP A 383 2.47 -23.52 -12.60
N ILE A 384 1.88 -23.88 -13.73
CA ILE A 384 1.65 -25.27 -14.16
C ILE A 384 2.93 -26.09 -14.35
N ARG A 385 4.09 -25.42 -14.52
CA ARG A 385 5.42 -26.04 -14.60
C ARG A 385 5.88 -26.57 -13.24
N ASN A 386 5.30 -26.08 -12.14
CA ASN A 386 5.56 -26.65 -10.83
C ASN A 386 4.76 -27.96 -10.68
N SER A 387 5.42 -29.08 -10.99
CA SER A 387 4.86 -30.43 -10.89
C SER A 387 4.74 -30.96 -9.45
N SER A 388 5.32 -30.26 -8.46
CA SER A 388 5.19 -30.63 -7.05
C SER A 388 3.82 -30.31 -6.45
N ILE A 389 2.99 -29.52 -7.16
CA ILE A 389 1.67 -29.08 -6.72
C ILE A 389 0.60 -29.73 -7.61
N GLY A 390 -0.39 -30.37 -6.98
CA GLY A 390 -1.50 -31.04 -7.65
C GLY A 390 -2.48 -30.09 -8.39
N GLY A 391 -3.61 -30.65 -8.82
CA GLY A 391 -4.72 -29.88 -9.42
C GLY A 391 -4.35 -29.15 -10.70
N LYS A 392 -3.55 -29.77 -11.58
CA LYS A 392 -3.01 -29.11 -12.79
C LYS A 392 -4.11 -28.54 -13.68
N ASP A 393 -5.17 -29.31 -13.91
CA ASP A 393 -6.26 -28.92 -14.80
C ASP A 393 -7.11 -27.82 -14.17
N GLU A 394 -7.37 -27.90 -12.86
CA GLU A 394 -8.06 -26.86 -12.08
C GLU A 394 -7.27 -25.55 -12.05
N ARG A 395 -5.95 -25.63 -11.83
CA ARG A 395 -5.05 -24.47 -11.88
C ARG A 395 -5.01 -23.83 -13.26
N LEU A 396 -4.95 -24.65 -14.33
CA LEU A 396 -4.95 -24.15 -15.70
C LEU A 396 -6.27 -23.42 -16.02
N ALA A 397 -7.41 -24.02 -15.66
CA ALA A 397 -8.72 -23.42 -15.86
C ALA A 397 -8.87 -22.10 -15.09
N ALA A 398 -8.47 -22.08 -13.81
CA ALA A 398 -8.54 -20.88 -12.98
C ALA A 398 -7.70 -19.72 -13.53
N ARG A 399 -6.45 -19.99 -13.95
CA ARG A 399 -5.58 -18.99 -14.58
C ARG A 399 -6.12 -18.49 -15.92
N ALA A 400 -6.77 -19.35 -16.71
CA ALA A 400 -7.41 -18.96 -17.96
C ALA A 400 -8.60 -18.01 -17.71
N ILE A 401 -9.47 -18.34 -16.75
CA ILE A 401 -10.61 -17.49 -16.35
C ILE A 401 -10.14 -16.09 -15.93
N LEU A 402 -9.13 -16.02 -15.05
CA LEU A 402 -8.59 -14.74 -14.58
C LEU A 402 -7.99 -13.91 -15.73
N LYS A 403 -7.28 -14.55 -16.65
CA LYS A 403 -6.75 -13.89 -17.85
C LYS A 403 -7.87 -13.32 -18.71
N ASP A 404 -8.95 -14.07 -18.93
CA ASP A 404 -10.07 -13.61 -19.75
C ASP A 404 -10.78 -12.41 -19.12
N LEU A 405 -10.92 -12.37 -17.80
CA LEU A 405 -11.44 -11.20 -17.08
C LEU A 405 -10.56 -9.95 -17.29
N VAL A 406 -9.23 -10.09 -17.22
CA VAL A 406 -8.30 -9.00 -17.51
C VAL A 406 -8.44 -8.50 -18.95
N LEU A 407 -8.64 -9.42 -19.90
CA LEU A 407 -8.88 -9.06 -21.30
C LEU A 407 -10.23 -8.36 -21.51
N THR A 408 -11.26 -8.71 -20.74
CA THR A 408 -12.55 -8.00 -20.76
C THR A 408 -12.39 -6.58 -20.22
N LEU A 409 -11.70 -6.38 -19.09
CA LEU A 409 -11.42 -5.04 -18.57
C LEU A 409 -10.67 -4.16 -19.59
N ARG A 410 -9.72 -4.75 -20.33
CA ARG A 410 -9.00 -4.01 -21.38
C ARG A 410 -9.90 -3.62 -22.55
N ARG A 411 -10.89 -4.43 -22.90
CA ARG A 411 -11.86 -4.10 -23.96
C ARG A 411 -12.79 -2.97 -23.53
N ILE A 412 -13.28 -2.98 -22.29
CA ILE A 412 -14.03 -1.88 -21.68
C ILE A 412 -13.26 -0.55 -21.80
N ASP A 413 -11.98 -0.52 -21.42
CA ASP A 413 -11.13 0.68 -21.52
C ASP A 413 -11.00 1.18 -22.97
N LEU A 414 -10.83 0.26 -23.94
CA LEU A 414 -10.74 0.59 -25.37
C LEU A 414 -12.08 1.09 -25.94
N ASP A 415 -13.20 0.53 -25.51
CA ASP A 415 -14.54 0.91 -25.95
C ASP A 415 -14.91 2.30 -25.44
N VAL A 416 -14.68 2.59 -24.16
CA VAL A 416 -14.87 3.94 -23.60
C VAL A 416 -13.97 4.94 -24.30
N GLY A 417 -12.68 4.61 -24.50
CA GLY A 417 -11.74 5.47 -25.21
C GLY A 417 -12.14 5.76 -26.67
N ALA A 418 -12.93 4.89 -27.28
CA ALA A 418 -13.49 5.07 -28.62
C ALA A 418 -14.91 5.64 -28.64
N GLY A 419 -15.47 6.02 -27.48
CA GLY A 419 -16.83 6.56 -27.36
C GLY A 419 -17.95 5.52 -27.51
N ARG A 420 -17.64 4.22 -27.51
CA ARG A 420 -18.60 3.12 -27.58
C ARG A 420 -19.14 2.78 -26.18
N ILE A 421 -19.88 3.71 -25.58
CA ILE A 421 -20.33 3.61 -24.18
C ILE A 421 -21.29 2.43 -23.96
N ASP A 422 -22.19 2.17 -24.90
CA ASP A 422 -23.15 1.06 -24.80
C ASP A 422 -22.44 -0.31 -24.84
N ASP A 423 -21.43 -0.46 -25.70
CA ASP A 423 -20.63 -1.69 -25.80
C ASP A 423 -19.83 -1.90 -24.51
N ALA A 424 -19.17 -0.86 -24.01
CA ALA A 424 -18.44 -0.90 -22.74
C ALA A 424 -19.34 -1.27 -21.55
N MET A 425 -20.57 -0.72 -21.49
CA MET A 425 -21.55 -1.07 -20.45
C MET A 425 -22.04 -2.52 -20.57
N ALA A 426 -22.21 -3.03 -21.79
CA ALA A 426 -22.59 -4.42 -22.00
C ALA A 426 -21.48 -5.37 -21.53
N GLU A 427 -20.22 -5.08 -21.87
CA GLU A 427 -19.06 -5.83 -21.39
C GLU A 427 -18.92 -5.78 -19.86
N TYR A 428 -19.10 -4.60 -19.26
CA TYR A 428 -19.04 -4.44 -17.81
C TYR A 428 -20.11 -5.25 -17.08
N ARG A 429 -21.37 -5.26 -17.57
CA ARG A 429 -22.43 -6.08 -16.96
C ARG A 429 -22.10 -7.57 -16.99
N GLN A 430 -21.54 -8.04 -18.10
CA GLN A 430 -21.08 -9.43 -18.22
C GLN A 430 -19.93 -9.71 -17.24
N PHE A 431 -18.94 -8.82 -17.16
CA PHE A 431 -17.85 -8.91 -16.20
C PHE A 431 -18.36 -8.99 -14.76
N ALA A 432 -19.25 -8.07 -14.36
CA ALA A 432 -19.80 -8.01 -13.01
C ALA A 432 -20.59 -9.28 -12.66
N GLN A 433 -21.36 -9.83 -13.60
CA GLN A 433 -22.06 -11.09 -13.40
C GLN A 433 -21.09 -12.26 -13.14
N LEU A 434 -20.04 -12.38 -13.95
CA LEU A 434 -19.03 -13.43 -13.79
C LEU A 434 -18.30 -13.32 -12.46
N VAL A 435 -17.85 -12.12 -12.10
CA VAL A 435 -17.12 -11.83 -10.85
C VAL A 435 -17.98 -12.07 -9.62
N ASN A 436 -19.29 -11.82 -9.70
CA ASN A 436 -20.18 -11.98 -8.55
C ASN A 436 -20.59 -13.45 -8.31
N PHE A 437 -20.71 -14.28 -9.36
CA PHE A 437 -21.30 -15.62 -9.24
C PHE A 437 -20.37 -16.75 -9.70
N ASP A 438 -20.00 -16.77 -10.98
CA ASP A 438 -19.38 -17.95 -11.60
C ASP A 438 -17.90 -18.10 -11.23
N VAL A 439 -17.16 -16.99 -11.26
CA VAL A 439 -15.71 -16.95 -11.05
C VAL A 439 -15.34 -17.32 -9.62
N PRO A 440 -15.99 -16.77 -8.56
CA PRO A 440 -15.67 -17.17 -7.18
C PRO A 440 -15.85 -18.68 -6.95
N VAL A 441 -16.90 -19.29 -7.52
CA VAL A 441 -17.14 -20.73 -7.41
C VAL A 441 -16.06 -21.52 -8.13
N ALA A 442 -15.66 -21.10 -9.33
CA ALA A 442 -14.59 -21.76 -10.09
C ALA A 442 -13.24 -21.66 -9.36
N LEU A 443 -12.89 -20.47 -8.86
CA LEU A 443 -11.63 -20.24 -8.14
C LEU A 443 -11.61 -20.93 -6.78
N LYS A 444 -12.76 -21.09 -6.10
CA LYS A 444 -12.80 -21.81 -4.82
C LYS A 444 -12.35 -23.26 -4.96
N LYS A 445 -12.58 -23.88 -6.12
CA LYS A 445 -12.13 -25.25 -6.42
C LYS A 445 -10.60 -25.38 -6.47
N VAL A 446 -9.88 -24.32 -6.84
CA VAL A 446 -8.41 -24.33 -6.95
C VAL A 446 -7.70 -24.00 -5.62
N GLU A 447 -8.42 -23.47 -4.63
CA GLU A 447 -7.85 -23.02 -3.36
C GLU A 447 -6.92 -24.05 -2.67
N PRO A 448 -7.23 -25.37 -2.64
CA PRO A 448 -6.34 -26.38 -2.06
C PRO A 448 -4.94 -26.47 -2.69
N TRP A 449 -4.79 -26.05 -3.95
CA TRP A 449 -3.53 -26.06 -4.71
C TRP A 449 -2.97 -24.66 -4.96
N SER A 450 -3.53 -23.65 -4.32
CA SER A 450 -3.12 -22.26 -4.40
C SER A 450 -2.22 -21.88 -3.21
N LEU A 451 -1.58 -20.71 -3.29
CA LEU A 451 -0.86 -20.10 -2.18
C LEU A 451 -1.78 -19.66 -1.03
N PHE A 452 -3.12 -19.73 -1.16
CA PHE A 452 -4.03 -19.57 -0.02
C PHE A 452 -4.06 -20.81 0.91
N ASN A 453 -3.58 -21.95 0.41
CA ASN A 453 -3.37 -23.13 1.23
C ASN A 453 -2.02 -23.02 1.96
N SER A 454 -2.04 -23.09 3.29
CA SER A 454 -0.85 -22.89 4.13
C SER A 454 0.28 -23.88 3.83
N ASN A 455 -0.02 -25.13 3.45
CA ASN A 455 1.00 -26.13 3.13
C ASN A 455 1.68 -25.82 1.79
N VAL A 456 0.88 -25.44 0.79
CA VAL A 456 1.38 -25.05 -0.53
C VAL A 456 2.19 -23.76 -0.42
N HIS A 457 1.68 -22.77 0.33
CA HIS A 457 2.37 -21.52 0.63
C HIS A 457 3.73 -21.76 1.27
N GLN A 458 3.77 -22.50 2.39
CA GLN A 458 5.02 -22.77 3.10
C GLN A 458 6.03 -23.49 2.20
N SER A 459 5.59 -24.49 1.44
CA SER A 459 6.46 -25.22 0.52
C SER A 459 7.00 -24.31 -0.59
N HIS A 460 6.17 -23.43 -1.13
CA HIS A 460 6.53 -22.49 -2.19
C HIS A 460 7.60 -21.50 -1.74
N TYR A 461 7.36 -20.76 -0.65
CA TYR A 461 8.31 -19.76 -0.16
C TYR A 461 9.57 -20.39 0.45
N THR A 462 9.48 -21.58 1.05
CA THR A 462 10.68 -22.34 1.46
C THR A 462 11.56 -22.70 0.26
N ALA A 463 10.97 -23.03 -0.89
CA ALA A 463 11.72 -23.31 -2.11
C ALA A 463 12.34 -22.04 -2.70
N LEU A 464 11.61 -20.92 -2.73
CA LEU A 464 12.12 -19.62 -3.18
C LEU A 464 13.31 -19.14 -2.32
N GLY A 465 13.21 -19.25 -1.00
CA GLY A 465 14.28 -18.85 -0.08
C GLY A 465 15.57 -19.67 -0.22
N ARG A 466 15.54 -20.83 -0.88
CA ARG A 466 16.75 -21.61 -1.22
C ARG A 466 17.41 -21.15 -2.53
N ILE A 467 16.69 -20.44 -3.37
CA ILE A 467 17.12 -20.00 -4.71
C ILE A 467 17.59 -18.54 -4.66
N LEU A 468 16.99 -17.72 -3.80
CA LEU A 468 17.41 -16.34 -3.58
C LEU A 468 18.67 -16.31 -2.70
N PRO A 469 19.77 -15.67 -3.12
CA PRO A 469 20.94 -15.53 -2.28
C PRO A 469 20.57 -14.71 -1.05
N VAL A 470 20.70 -15.30 0.13
CA VAL A 470 20.62 -14.59 1.41
C VAL A 470 21.73 -13.55 1.43
N THR A 471 21.39 -12.31 1.10
CA THR A 471 22.26 -11.17 1.40
C THR A 471 22.13 -10.94 2.91
N ASN A 472 22.96 -11.67 3.67
CA ASN A 472 23.14 -11.42 5.09
C ASN A 472 23.65 -9.98 5.25
N ALA A 473 22.76 -9.06 5.59
CA ALA A 473 23.14 -7.77 6.15
C ALA A 473 23.71 -8.03 7.55
N ARG A 474 25.01 -7.82 7.70
CA ARG A 474 25.64 -7.60 9.01
C ARG A 474 25.50 -6.14 9.40
#